data_AF-A0AAX4PGG9-F1
#
_entry.id   AF-A0AAX4PGG9-F1
#
_cell.length_a   1.000
_cell.length_b   1.000
_cell.length_c   1.000
_cell.angle_alpha   90.00
_cell.angle_beta   90.00
_cell.angle_gamma   90.00
#
_symmetry.space_group_name_H-M   'P 1'
#
loop_
_entity.id
_entity.type
_entity.pdbx_description
1 polymer ?
#
loop_
_entity_poly.entity_id
_entity_poly.type
_entity_poly.pdbx_seq_one_letter_code
_entity_poly.pdbx_strand_id
1 'polypeptide(L)'
;MALLQLISYALRERLHTEHFAFDEQVEANLQGVNVSLRQVAPKVHFLFGFQDRALEDEFREDLIECSRSRIFMGYGVSIFMILFGPTFQSLMTMDFLLFYSDWRVVLWNVLPVLFALLFLMAGLSFCIYAYMKFSDKRAVLHVTGLAYLLAIVSIGVDFGVGNRQWDAMYGVSSWSVKLVTYHLAPLISLTWLNLPFGMIAELMFAVTLIFLVIIPIVEGLWGLFSSSAIQPIIQEISEEVPEFKDLTLYCNGSLQMPDGRDFVLKNPCEVNIRLILVYPFLIICIIILAAIVLGYIGDRDSRRAFTNKKIMRAQKDKLIIAAKLREEFHLHKEDVVLDLFQYF
;
A
#
# COMPACT_ATOMS: atom_id res chain seq x y z
N MET A 1 -1.79 18.22 -1.28
CA MET A 1 -1.18 16.92 -0.94
C MET A 1 -0.05 17.01 0.09
N ALA A 2 0.91 17.96 0.01
CA ALA A 2 1.80 18.28 1.13
C ALA A 2 1.03 18.57 2.44
N LEU A 3 -0.19 19.10 2.32
CA LEU A 3 -1.13 19.33 3.41
C LEU A 3 -1.53 18.04 4.16
N LEU A 4 -1.62 16.87 3.52
CA LEU A 4 -2.03 15.61 4.16
C LEU A 4 -0.89 14.99 4.99
N GLN A 5 0.33 15.03 4.49
CA GLN A 5 1.51 14.68 5.29
C GLN A 5 1.71 15.66 6.45
N LEU A 6 1.44 16.96 6.24
CA LEU A 6 1.44 17.96 7.31
C LEU A 6 0.31 17.75 8.33
N ILE A 7 -0.89 17.34 7.89
CA ILE A 7 -2.02 17.01 8.77
C ILE A 7 -1.70 15.73 9.56
N SER A 8 -1.12 14.71 8.92
CA SER A 8 -0.65 13.47 9.56
C SER A 8 0.42 13.77 10.61
N TYR A 9 1.38 14.64 10.28
CA TYR A 9 2.41 15.10 11.20
C TYR A 9 1.82 15.89 12.37
N ALA A 10 0.95 16.87 12.09
CA ALA A 10 0.32 17.73 13.10
C ALA A 10 -0.66 16.96 14.00
N LEU A 11 -1.41 16.00 13.46
CA LEU A 11 -2.27 15.11 14.24
C LEU A 11 -1.44 14.22 15.15
N ARG A 12 -0.35 13.63 14.65
CA ARG A 12 0.56 12.83 15.47
C ARG A 12 1.18 13.66 16.58
N GLU A 13 1.66 14.86 16.26
CA GLU A 13 2.25 15.75 17.25
C GLU A 13 1.26 16.15 18.37
N ARG A 14 -0.05 16.22 18.06
CA ARG A 14 -1.09 16.47 19.07
C ARG A 14 -1.60 15.22 19.78
N LEU A 15 -1.49 14.03 19.19
CA LEU A 15 -2.00 12.78 19.77
C LEU A 15 -0.99 12.12 20.72
N HIS A 16 0.31 12.27 20.49
CA HIS A 16 1.34 11.66 21.32
C HIS A 16 1.75 12.59 22.47
N THR A 17 0.93 12.66 23.51
CA THR A 17 1.16 13.52 24.68
C THR A 17 1.65 12.77 25.92
N GLU A 18 1.54 11.45 25.96
CA GLU A 18 1.93 10.65 27.12
C GLU A 18 3.42 10.30 27.07
N HIS A 19 4.15 10.54 28.17
CA HIS A 19 5.49 10.00 28.37
C HIS A 19 5.36 8.63 29.04
N PHE A 20 5.71 7.56 28.32
CA PHE A 20 5.70 6.22 28.86
C PHE A 20 7.12 5.86 29.28
N ALA A 21 7.40 5.93 30.59
CA ALA A 21 8.65 5.44 31.15
C ALA A 21 8.68 3.90 31.08
N PHE A 22 9.06 3.38 29.91
CA PHE A 22 9.11 1.94 29.63
C PHE A 22 10.02 1.22 30.63
N ASP A 23 11.16 1.82 30.95
CA ASP A 23 12.16 1.22 31.84
C ASP A 23 11.64 1.14 33.29
N GLU A 24 10.97 2.20 33.79
CA GLU A 24 10.37 2.22 35.13
C GLU A 24 9.24 1.19 35.27
N GLN A 25 8.40 1.00 34.23
CA GLN A 25 7.33 0.01 34.28
C GLN A 25 7.86 -1.43 34.17
N VAL A 26 8.91 -1.66 33.39
CA VAL A 26 9.60 -2.96 33.34
C VAL A 26 10.29 -3.23 34.68
N GLU A 27 10.86 -2.21 35.33
CA GLU A 27 11.46 -2.31 36.67
C GLU A 27 10.44 -2.60 37.78
N ALA A 28 9.34 -1.85 37.82
CA ALA A 28 8.28 -2.04 38.81
C ALA A 28 7.64 -3.45 38.72
N ASN A 29 7.45 -3.97 37.50
CA ASN A 29 6.88 -5.31 37.31
C ASN A 29 7.84 -6.46 37.64
N LEU A 30 9.15 -6.21 37.66
CA LEU A 30 10.15 -7.22 38.05
C LEU A 30 10.36 -7.31 39.56
N GLN A 31 9.93 -6.30 40.33
CA GLN A 31 9.95 -6.33 41.80
C GLN A 31 8.73 -7.05 42.40
N GLY A 32 7.69 -7.32 41.61
CA GLY A 32 6.48 -8.03 42.05
C GLY A 32 6.64 -9.55 42.06
N VAL A 33 6.39 -10.18 43.21
CA VAL A 33 6.57 -11.63 43.47
C VAL A 33 5.67 -12.54 42.62
N ASN A 34 4.62 -12.01 41.98
CA ASN A 34 3.73 -12.74 41.09
C ASN A 34 3.30 -11.85 39.92
N VAL A 35 4.06 -11.80 38.83
CA VAL A 35 3.64 -11.02 37.65
C VAL A 35 3.84 -11.82 36.37
N SER A 36 2.73 -12.13 35.70
CA SER A 36 2.78 -12.61 34.32
C SER A 36 3.30 -11.47 33.43
N LEU A 37 4.47 -11.67 32.83
CA LEU A 37 5.13 -10.77 31.86
C LEU A 37 4.22 -10.28 30.70
N ARG A 38 3.07 -10.92 30.50
CA ARG A 38 2.04 -10.53 29.51
C ARG A 38 1.40 -9.16 29.76
N GLN A 39 1.57 -8.54 30.93
CA GLN A 39 0.88 -7.29 31.28
C GLN A 39 1.68 -6.00 31.02
N VAL A 40 2.96 -6.08 30.64
CA VAL A 40 3.77 -4.89 30.33
C VAL A 40 3.75 -4.61 28.82
N ALA A 41 2.58 -4.28 28.29
CA ALA A 41 2.44 -3.83 26.91
C ALA A 41 2.21 -2.31 26.92
N PRO A 42 3.05 -1.51 26.22
CA PRO A 42 2.81 -0.08 26.09
C PRO A 42 1.45 0.13 25.41
N LYS A 43 0.71 1.14 25.87
CA LYS A 43 -0.59 1.47 25.28
C LYS A 43 -0.40 1.89 23.82
N VAL A 44 -1.29 1.41 22.96
CA VAL A 44 -1.25 1.65 21.51
C VAL A 44 -2.59 2.26 21.09
N HIS A 45 -2.55 3.36 20.34
CA HIS A 45 -3.71 3.84 19.60
C HIS A 45 -4.03 2.88 18.47
N PHE A 46 -5.32 2.56 18.29
CA PHE A 46 -5.77 1.58 17.29
C PHE A 46 -5.23 1.80 15.87
N LEU A 47 -4.99 3.06 15.46
CA LEU A 47 -4.50 3.43 14.11
C LEU A 47 -3.21 4.26 14.08
N PHE A 48 -2.82 4.86 15.22
CA PHE A 48 -1.77 5.90 15.26
C PHE A 48 -0.49 5.46 15.96
N GLY A 49 -0.38 4.18 16.36
CA GLY A 49 0.83 3.63 16.95
C GLY A 49 0.92 3.80 18.47
N PHE A 50 2.12 3.83 19.02
CA PHE A 50 2.32 3.93 20.47
C PHE A 50 1.83 5.27 21.00
N GLN A 51 1.26 5.33 22.21
CA GLN A 51 0.85 6.63 22.78
C GLN A 51 2.04 7.54 23.08
N ASP A 52 3.21 6.95 23.37
CA ASP A 52 4.46 7.66 23.62
C ASP A 52 5.19 8.01 22.31
N ARG A 53 5.51 9.30 22.17
CA ARG A 53 6.26 9.87 21.04
C ARG A 53 7.68 9.33 20.94
N ALA A 54 8.40 9.22 22.05
CA ALA A 54 9.78 8.74 22.05
C ALA A 54 9.83 7.26 21.63
N LEU A 55 8.90 6.46 22.16
CA LEU A 55 8.78 5.05 21.80
C LEU A 55 8.38 4.85 20.33
N GLU A 56 7.47 5.68 19.81
CA GLU A 56 7.07 5.67 18.41
C GLU A 56 8.22 6.07 17.48
N ASP A 57 9.03 7.06 17.87
CA ASP A 57 10.20 7.49 17.11
C ASP A 57 11.26 6.39 17.05
N GLU A 58 11.58 5.76 18.19
CA GLU A 58 12.49 4.61 18.24
C GLU A 58 11.97 3.42 17.41
N PHE A 59 10.67 3.15 17.49
CA PHE A 59 10.05 2.10 16.67
C PHE A 59 10.23 2.38 15.18
N ARG A 60 10.05 3.63 14.74
CA ARG A 60 10.22 3.98 13.32
C ARG A 60 11.65 3.83 12.86
N GLU A 61 12.63 4.21 13.69
CA GLU A 61 14.04 3.98 13.37
C GLU A 61 14.34 2.49 13.22
N ASP A 62 13.91 1.66 14.18
CA ASP A 62 14.09 0.20 14.12
C ASP A 62 13.38 -0.41 12.90
N LEU A 63 12.17 0.08 12.59
CA LEU A 63 11.40 -0.34 11.43
C LEU A 63 12.14 -0.04 10.13
N ILE A 64 12.70 1.17 9.98
CA ILE A 64 13.46 1.58 8.79
C ILE A 64 14.69 0.68 8.62
N GLU A 65 15.42 0.41 9.70
CA GLU A 65 16.59 -0.46 9.64
C GLU A 65 16.23 -1.90 9.23
N CYS A 66 15.16 -2.43 9.82
CA CYS A 66 14.69 -3.78 9.55
C CYS A 66 14.02 -3.92 8.16
N SER A 67 13.48 -2.83 7.60
CA SER A 67 12.81 -2.82 6.29
C SER A 67 13.72 -2.40 5.13
N ARG A 68 15.02 -2.15 5.34
CA ARG A 68 15.95 -1.70 4.29
C ARG A 68 15.86 -2.51 2.99
N SER A 69 15.96 -3.83 3.08
CA SER A 69 15.90 -4.72 1.90
C SER A 69 14.53 -4.69 1.23
N ARG A 70 13.46 -4.64 2.03
CA ARG A 70 12.07 -4.54 1.57
C ARG A 70 11.81 -3.23 0.84
N ILE A 71 12.38 -2.12 1.32
CA ILE A 71 12.25 -0.82 0.67
C ILE A 71 12.93 -0.84 -0.69
N PHE A 72 14.18 -1.30 -0.78
CA PHE A 72 14.88 -1.40 -2.06
C PHE A 72 14.20 -2.36 -3.03
N MET A 73 13.73 -3.51 -2.54
CA MET A 73 12.97 -4.46 -3.36
C MET A 73 11.66 -3.84 -3.86
N GLY A 74 10.94 -3.10 -3.01
CA GLY A 74 9.70 -2.43 -3.41
C GLY A 74 9.92 -1.42 -4.54
N TYR A 75 10.91 -0.54 -4.42
CA TYR A 75 11.31 0.34 -5.51
C TYR A 75 11.71 -0.43 -6.77
N GLY A 76 12.55 -1.47 -6.63
CA GLY A 76 12.99 -2.28 -7.75
C GLY A 76 11.83 -2.94 -8.50
N VAL A 77 10.87 -3.51 -7.78
CA VAL A 77 9.66 -4.11 -8.36
C VAL A 77 8.79 -3.05 -9.03
N SER A 78 8.57 -1.89 -8.44
CA SER A 78 7.78 -0.82 -9.08
C SER A 78 8.45 -0.30 -10.36
N ILE A 79 9.76 -0.03 -10.31
CA ILE A 79 10.53 0.43 -11.48
C ILE A 79 10.48 -0.63 -12.58
N PHE A 80 10.68 -1.90 -12.22
CA PHE A 80 10.58 -3.01 -13.16
C PHE A 80 9.18 -3.09 -13.80
N MET A 81 8.12 -3.05 -13.01
CA MET A 81 6.75 -3.10 -13.53
C MET A 81 6.41 -1.91 -14.43
N ILE A 82 6.86 -0.70 -14.09
CA ILE A 82 6.64 0.51 -14.91
C ILE A 82 7.45 0.46 -16.21
N LEU A 83 8.65 -0.15 -16.19
CA LEU A 83 9.48 -0.24 -17.39
C LEU A 83 9.00 -1.36 -18.31
N PHE A 84 8.73 -2.55 -17.78
CA PHE A 84 8.40 -3.72 -18.58
C PHE A 84 6.92 -3.84 -18.93
N GLY A 85 6.00 -3.37 -18.07
CA GLY A 85 4.56 -3.45 -18.33
C GLY A 85 4.15 -2.74 -19.64
N PRO A 86 4.38 -1.43 -19.77
CA PRO A 86 4.11 -0.68 -20.99
C PRO A 86 4.91 -1.17 -22.19
N THR A 87 6.16 -1.60 -21.99
CA THR A 87 7.02 -2.11 -23.09
C THR A 87 6.45 -3.41 -23.68
N PHE A 88 6.01 -4.35 -22.84
CA PHE A 88 5.43 -5.60 -23.31
C PHE A 88 4.15 -5.37 -24.11
N GLN A 89 3.30 -4.45 -23.66
CA GLN A 89 2.12 -4.07 -24.43
C GLN A 89 2.48 -3.38 -25.74
N SER A 90 3.39 -2.41 -25.70
CA SER A 90 3.78 -1.65 -26.89
C SER A 90 4.33 -2.58 -27.98
N LEU A 91 5.01 -3.66 -27.59
CA LEU A 91 5.42 -4.74 -28.51
C LEU A 91 4.23 -5.48 -29.11
N MET A 92 3.19 -5.78 -28.31
CA MET A 92 1.98 -6.46 -28.79
C MET A 92 1.09 -5.57 -29.65
N THR A 93 1.20 -4.24 -29.54
CA THR A 93 0.37 -3.26 -30.26
C THR A 93 1.18 -2.40 -31.24
N MET A 94 2.39 -2.82 -31.60
CA MET A 94 3.34 -2.01 -32.38
C MET A 94 2.78 -1.60 -33.74
N ASP A 95 2.09 -2.52 -34.43
CA ASP A 95 1.49 -2.27 -35.75
C ASP A 95 0.41 -1.18 -35.70
N PHE A 96 -0.37 -1.14 -34.63
CA PHE A 96 -1.38 -0.10 -34.42
C PHE A 96 -0.74 1.26 -34.10
N LEU A 97 0.32 1.28 -33.28
CA LEU A 97 1.04 2.49 -32.91
C LEU A 97 1.72 3.15 -34.12
N LEU A 98 2.26 2.34 -35.05
CA LEU A 98 2.84 2.84 -36.30
C LEU A 98 1.80 3.51 -37.20
N PHE A 99 0.56 3.01 -37.20
CA PHE A 99 -0.55 3.58 -37.97
C PHE A 99 -1.07 4.90 -37.37
N TYR A 100 -1.07 5.02 -36.04
CA TYR A 100 -1.61 6.17 -35.29
C TYR A 100 -0.55 7.19 -34.84
N SER A 101 0.65 7.13 -35.42
CA SER A 101 1.86 7.86 -35.02
C SER A 101 1.78 9.38 -35.24
N ASP A 102 0.90 10.07 -34.51
CA ASP A 102 1.12 11.48 -34.18
C ASP A 102 2.10 11.54 -33.00
N TRP A 103 3.27 12.14 -33.24
CA TRP A 103 4.33 12.29 -32.24
C TRP A 103 3.82 12.97 -30.96
N ARG A 104 2.79 13.82 -31.05
CA ARG A 104 2.17 14.48 -29.90
C ARG A 104 1.51 13.46 -28.98
N VAL A 105 0.77 12.52 -29.55
CA VAL A 105 0.07 11.47 -28.82
C VAL A 105 1.06 10.55 -28.12
N VAL A 106 2.14 10.18 -28.82
CA VAL A 106 3.24 9.39 -28.24
C VAL A 106 3.88 10.14 -27.06
N LEU A 107 4.19 11.43 -27.23
CA LEU A 107 4.80 12.23 -26.18
C LEU A 107 3.90 12.33 -24.92
N TRP A 108 2.60 12.52 -25.12
CA TRP A 108 1.63 12.65 -24.01
C TRP A 108 1.44 11.35 -23.21
N ASN A 109 1.63 10.18 -23.82
CA ASN A 109 1.62 8.90 -23.11
C ASN A 109 2.97 8.57 -22.45
N VAL A 110 4.09 8.92 -23.09
CA VAL A 110 5.43 8.56 -22.60
C VAL A 110 5.86 9.46 -21.43
N LEU A 111 5.52 10.75 -21.48
CA LEU A 111 6.01 11.75 -20.53
C LEU A 111 5.59 11.45 -19.07
N PRO A 112 4.33 11.09 -18.76
CA PRO A 112 3.94 10.78 -17.38
C PRO A 112 4.63 9.50 -16.85
N VAL A 113 4.84 8.50 -17.70
CA VAL A 113 5.60 7.28 -17.35
C VAL A 113 7.05 7.63 -17.01
N LEU A 114 7.70 8.48 -17.81
CA LEU A 114 9.05 8.97 -17.53
C LEU A 114 9.12 9.74 -16.22
N PHE A 115 8.13 10.59 -15.91
CA PHE A 115 8.07 11.28 -14.63
C PHE A 115 7.90 10.31 -13.46
N ALA A 116 7.04 9.30 -13.58
CA ALA A 116 6.88 8.27 -12.55
C ALA A 116 8.20 7.53 -12.28
N LEU A 117 8.90 7.12 -13.34
CA LEU A 117 10.23 6.51 -13.25
C LEU A 117 11.25 7.44 -12.60
N LEU A 118 11.27 8.72 -13.00
CA LEU A 118 12.18 9.71 -12.45
C LEU A 118 11.96 9.90 -10.94
N PHE A 119 10.71 10.01 -10.49
CA PHE A 119 10.39 10.14 -9.07
C PHE A 119 10.80 8.91 -8.27
N LEU A 120 10.56 7.70 -8.79
CA LEU A 120 10.95 6.46 -8.11
C LEU A 120 12.47 6.27 -8.09
N MET A 121 13.17 6.55 -9.18
CA MET A 121 14.63 6.47 -9.26
C MET A 121 15.30 7.50 -8.36
N ALA A 122 14.77 8.73 -8.30
CA ALA A 122 15.24 9.76 -7.39
C ALA A 122 14.99 9.37 -5.93
N GLY A 123 13.80 8.84 -5.63
CA GLY A 123 13.45 8.33 -4.30
C GLY A 123 14.38 7.19 -3.85
N LEU A 124 14.60 6.18 -4.70
CA LEU A 124 15.52 5.08 -4.45
C LEU A 124 16.96 5.58 -4.23
N SER A 125 17.45 6.47 -5.10
CA SER A 125 18.81 7.02 -4.99
C SER A 125 19.00 7.78 -3.69
N PHE A 126 18.01 8.60 -3.30
CA PHE A 126 18.02 9.29 -2.02
C PHE A 126 18.02 8.31 -0.84
N CYS A 127 17.18 7.26 -0.88
CA CYS A 127 17.14 6.25 0.17
C CYS A 127 18.50 5.56 0.32
N ILE A 128 19.14 5.14 -0.77
CA ILE A 128 20.49 4.55 -0.75
C ILE A 128 21.49 5.53 -0.13
N TYR A 129 21.49 6.79 -0.58
CA TYR A 129 22.34 7.83 -0.02
C TYR A 129 22.11 8.04 1.48
N ALA A 130 20.86 8.10 1.91
CA ALA A 130 20.49 8.31 3.31
C ALA A 130 20.96 7.16 4.20
N TYR A 131 20.82 5.90 3.75
CA TYR A 131 21.33 4.73 4.47
C TYR A 131 22.85 4.71 4.59
N MET A 132 23.58 5.35 3.65
CA MET A 132 25.05 5.40 3.68
C MET A 132 25.60 6.57 4.50
N LYS A 133 24.90 7.72 4.52
CA LYS A 133 25.47 8.98 5.01
C LYS A 133 24.86 9.48 6.31
N PHE A 134 23.56 9.29 6.55
CA PHE A 134 22.89 9.85 7.72
C PHE A 134 22.79 8.83 8.85
N SER A 135 23.03 9.30 10.08
CA SER A 135 22.76 8.53 11.30
C SER A 135 21.25 8.37 11.51
N ASP A 136 20.51 9.47 11.35
CA ASP A 136 19.06 9.49 11.37
C ASP A 136 18.48 9.13 9.99
N LYS A 137 17.77 8.01 9.92
CA LYS A 137 17.20 7.46 8.69
C LYS A 137 15.72 7.80 8.53
N ARG A 138 15.11 8.59 9.42
CA ARG A 138 13.67 8.96 9.38
C ARG A 138 13.26 9.59 8.04
N ALA A 139 14.15 10.35 7.41
CA ALA A 139 13.94 10.95 6.10
C ALA A 139 13.59 9.93 5.01
N VAL A 140 14.04 8.67 5.14
CA VAL A 140 13.76 7.58 4.17
C VAL A 140 12.26 7.33 4.04
N LEU A 141 11.50 7.34 5.14
CA LEU A 141 10.04 7.14 5.09
C LEU A 141 9.35 8.30 4.37
N HIS A 142 9.71 9.54 4.71
CA HIS A 142 9.10 10.72 4.09
C HIS A 142 9.37 10.80 2.60
N VAL A 143 10.63 10.57 2.19
CA VAL A 143 11.00 10.56 0.77
C VAL A 143 10.34 9.42 0.04
N THR A 144 10.23 8.23 0.66
CA THR A 144 9.50 7.11 0.05
C THR A 144 8.02 7.45 -0.16
N GLY A 145 7.37 8.07 0.81
CA GLY A 145 5.96 8.46 0.67
C GLY A 145 5.76 9.49 -0.41
N LEU A 146 6.62 10.50 -0.45
CA LEU A 146 6.57 11.53 -1.47
C LEU A 146 6.83 10.96 -2.87
N ALA A 147 7.85 10.12 -3.03
CA ALA A 147 8.18 9.51 -4.32
C ALA A 147 7.03 8.66 -4.87
N TYR A 148 6.43 7.81 -4.02
CA TYR A 148 5.26 7.01 -4.43
C TYR A 148 4.03 7.87 -4.69
N LEU A 149 3.78 8.91 -3.90
CA LEU A 149 2.65 9.81 -4.14
C LEU A 149 2.77 10.54 -5.48
N LEU A 150 3.96 11.07 -5.80
CA LEU A 150 4.23 11.71 -7.09
C LEU A 150 4.13 10.71 -8.24
N ALA A 151 4.64 9.50 -8.06
CA ALA A 151 4.48 8.43 -9.05
C ALA A 151 3.01 8.07 -9.28
N ILE A 152 2.18 7.94 -8.23
CA ILE A 152 0.74 7.68 -8.35
C ILE A 152 0.05 8.80 -9.14
N VAL A 153 0.39 10.07 -8.89
CA VAL A 153 -0.16 11.20 -9.66
C VAL A 153 0.23 11.10 -11.13
N SER A 154 1.50 10.85 -11.45
CA SER A 154 1.97 10.70 -12.82
C SER A 154 1.31 9.52 -13.55
N ILE A 155 1.17 8.37 -12.88
CA ILE A 155 0.45 7.21 -13.42
C ILE A 155 -1.03 7.53 -13.62
N GLY A 156 -1.64 8.33 -12.74
CA GLY A 156 -2.99 8.83 -12.92
C GLY A 156 -3.15 9.68 -14.17
N VAL A 157 -2.21 10.60 -14.43
CA VAL A 157 -2.21 11.41 -15.65
C VAL A 157 -2.11 10.52 -16.90
N ASP A 158 -1.21 9.52 -16.89
CA ASP A 158 -1.09 8.54 -17.99
C ASP A 158 -2.40 7.77 -18.22
N PHE A 159 -3.03 7.34 -17.13
CA PHE A 159 -4.30 6.62 -17.20
C PHE A 159 -5.40 7.45 -17.87
N GLY A 160 -5.58 8.71 -17.44
CA GLY A 160 -6.58 9.61 -18.00
C GLY A 160 -6.35 9.90 -19.49
N VAL A 161 -5.13 10.27 -19.86
CA VAL A 161 -4.79 10.63 -21.25
C VAL A 161 -4.90 9.42 -22.19
N GLY A 162 -4.31 8.30 -21.80
CA GLY A 162 -4.25 7.12 -22.66
C GLY A 162 -5.53 6.28 -22.64
N ASN A 163 -6.60 6.73 -21.98
CA ASN A 163 -7.84 5.96 -21.88
C ASN A 163 -8.54 5.81 -23.24
N ARG A 164 -8.64 6.91 -23.98
CA ARG A 164 -9.35 6.96 -25.27
C ARG A 164 -8.70 6.10 -26.35
N GLN A 165 -7.39 5.92 -26.28
CA GLN A 165 -6.65 5.06 -27.20
C GLN A 165 -6.91 3.57 -26.92
N TRP A 166 -7.01 3.23 -25.65
CA TRP A 166 -7.35 1.88 -25.21
C TRP A 166 -8.78 1.49 -25.58
N ASP A 167 -9.70 2.45 -25.50
CA ASP A 167 -11.08 2.29 -25.96
C ASP A 167 -11.14 1.88 -27.43
N ALA A 168 -10.34 2.55 -28.28
CA ALA A 168 -10.24 2.20 -29.70
C ALA A 168 -9.66 0.80 -29.97
N MET A 169 -8.86 0.24 -29.06
CA MET A 169 -8.21 -1.07 -29.24
C MET A 169 -9.00 -2.24 -28.65
N TYR A 170 -9.64 -2.02 -27.49
CA TYR A 170 -10.25 -3.10 -26.70
C TYR A 170 -11.71 -2.80 -26.29
N GLY A 171 -12.30 -1.73 -26.83
CA GLY A 171 -13.70 -1.33 -26.62
C GLY A 171 -13.98 -0.63 -25.29
N VAL A 172 -15.26 -0.38 -25.02
CA VAL A 172 -15.76 0.53 -23.96
C VAL A 172 -15.39 0.12 -22.53
N SER A 173 -15.04 -1.15 -22.30
CA SER A 173 -14.57 -1.65 -21.00
C SER A 173 -13.06 -1.73 -20.85
N SER A 174 -12.29 -1.40 -21.88
CA SER A 174 -10.82 -1.51 -21.95
C SER A 174 -10.06 -0.79 -20.84
N TRP A 175 -10.58 0.37 -20.44
CA TRP A 175 -10.00 1.24 -19.43
C TRP A 175 -9.74 0.54 -18.12
N SER A 176 -10.60 -0.42 -17.81
CA SER A 176 -10.55 -1.15 -16.57
C SER A 176 -9.46 -2.20 -16.51
N VAL A 177 -9.28 -2.93 -17.61
CA VAL A 177 -8.16 -3.85 -17.81
C VAL A 177 -6.89 -3.04 -17.72
N LYS A 178 -6.81 -1.91 -18.45
CA LYS A 178 -5.67 -0.99 -18.39
C LYS A 178 -5.31 -0.61 -16.96
N LEU A 179 -6.31 -0.19 -16.17
CA LEU A 179 -6.12 0.23 -14.78
C LEU A 179 -5.56 -0.90 -13.90
N VAL A 180 -6.19 -2.09 -13.94
CA VAL A 180 -5.80 -3.21 -13.07
C VAL A 180 -4.43 -3.78 -13.45
N THR A 181 -4.17 -3.99 -14.75
CA THR A 181 -2.96 -4.70 -15.19
C THR A 181 -1.75 -3.79 -15.39
N TYR A 182 -1.94 -2.50 -15.71
CA TYR A 182 -0.81 -1.59 -16.01
C TYR A 182 -0.55 -0.57 -14.92
N HIS A 183 -1.60 0.08 -14.41
CA HIS A 183 -1.42 1.23 -13.52
C HIS A 183 -1.38 0.84 -12.05
N LEU A 184 -2.15 -0.19 -11.64
CA LEU A 184 -2.13 -0.68 -10.27
C LEU A 184 -1.06 -1.74 -10.00
N ALA A 185 -0.64 -2.50 -11.02
CA ALA A 185 0.39 -3.54 -10.84
C ALA A 185 1.70 -3.01 -10.22
N PRO A 186 2.24 -1.84 -10.63
CA PRO A 186 3.42 -1.26 -9.98
C PRO A 186 3.22 -0.91 -8.50
N LEU A 187 1.98 -0.69 -8.07
CA LEU A 187 1.63 -0.29 -6.72
C LEU A 187 1.47 -1.50 -5.77
N ILE A 188 1.42 -2.72 -6.30
CA ILE A 188 1.43 -3.95 -5.49
C ILE A 188 2.69 -3.98 -4.61
N SER A 189 3.78 -3.35 -5.06
CA SER A 189 5.02 -3.23 -4.29
C SER A 189 4.84 -2.59 -2.91
N LEU A 190 3.85 -1.70 -2.75
CA LEU A 190 3.50 -1.03 -1.50
C LEU A 190 3.19 -2.04 -0.38
N THR A 191 2.71 -3.23 -0.73
CA THR A 191 2.45 -4.30 0.23
C THR A 191 3.73 -4.95 0.78
N TRP A 192 4.84 -4.89 0.05
CA TRP A 192 6.12 -5.47 0.47
C TRP A 192 7.04 -4.48 1.18
N LEU A 193 6.87 -3.17 1.00
CA LEU A 193 7.72 -2.12 1.58
C LEU A 193 7.72 -2.08 3.12
N ASN A 194 6.75 -2.70 3.79
CA ASN A 194 6.57 -2.69 5.25
C ASN A 194 6.58 -1.26 5.84
N LEU A 195 5.88 -0.35 5.18
CA LEU A 195 5.73 1.04 5.63
C LEU A 195 4.78 1.12 6.82
N PRO A 196 4.87 2.17 7.66
CA PRO A 196 3.89 2.42 8.70
C PRO A 196 2.47 2.45 8.13
N PHE A 197 1.52 1.83 8.82
CA PHE A 197 0.14 1.69 8.35
C PHE A 197 -0.48 3.01 7.84
N GLY A 198 -0.32 4.11 8.59
CA GLY A 198 -0.89 5.40 8.22
C GLY A 198 -0.40 5.93 6.86
N MET A 199 0.83 5.59 6.47
CA MET A 199 1.41 5.97 5.19
C MET A 199 0.86 5.10 4.05
N ILE A 200 0.68 3.80 4.28
CA ILE A 200 0.01 2.91 3.33
C ILE A 200 -1.43 3.38 3.11
N ALA A 201 -2.15 3.69 4.18
CA ALA A 201 -3.51 4.19 4.10
C ALA A 201 -3.60 5.53 3.33
N GLU A 202 -2.65 6.44 3.53
CA GLU A 202 -2.58 7.70 2.78
C GLU A 202 -2.33 7.47 1.29
N LEU A 203 -1.38 6.60 0.94
CA LEU A 203 -1.09 6.26 -0.46
C LEU A 203 -2.28 5.56 -1.12
N MET A 204 -2.91 4.61 -0.44
CA MET A 204 -4.10 3.91 -0.92
C MET A 204 -5.29 4.85 -1.09
N PHE A 205 -5.48 5.79 -0.16
CA PHE A 205 -6.49 6.84 -0.29
C PHE A 205 -6.22 7.73 -1.52
N ALA A 206 -4.96 8.10 -1.78
CA ALA A 206 -4.59 8.84 -2.99
C ALA A 206 -4.89 8.03 -4.26
N VAL A 207 -4.60 6.72 -4.28
CA VAL A 207 -4.97 5.82 -5.39
C VAL A 207 -6.48 5.82 -5.60
N THR A 208 -7.27 5.61 -4.54
CA THR A 208 -8.74 5.67 -4.62
C THR A 208 -9.22 7.01 -5.18
N LEU A 209 -8.72 8.12 -4.64
CA LEU A 209 -9.14 9.45 -5.04
C LEU A 209 -8.81 9.73 -6.51
N ILE A 210 -7.59 9.39 -6.96
CA ILE A 210 -7.16 9.67 -8.32
C ILE A 210 -7.91 8.78 -9.32
N PHE A 211 -7.87 7.46 -9.12
CA PHE A 211 -8.35 6.51 -10.12
C PHE A 211 -9.85 6.25 -10.06
N LEU A 212 -10.48 6.36 -8.89
CA LEU A 212 -11.91 6.11 -8.74
C LEU A 212 -12.76 7.38 -8.64
N VAL A 213 -12.17 8.55 -8.40
CA VAL A 213 -12.95 9.80 -8.24
C VAL A 213 -12.55 10.84 -9.27
N ILE A 214 -11.32 11.34 -9.21
CA ILE A 214 -10.86 12.48 -10.02
C ILE A 214 -10.90 12.14 -11.52
N ILE A 215 -10.22 11.08 -11.94
CA ILE A 215 -10.11 10.76 -13.37
C ILE A 215 -11.47 10.37 -13.97
N PRO A 216 -12.28 9.50 -13.33
CA PRO A 216 -13.62 9.21 -13.84
C PRO A 216 -14.54 10.43 -13.97
N ILE A 217 -14.39 11.44 -13.11
CA ILE A 217 -15.12 12.71 -13.21
C ILE A 217 -14.58 13.55 -14.38
N VAL A 218 -13.26 13.72 -14.46
CA VAL A 218 -12.62 14.58 -15.48
C VAL A 218 -12.81 14.04 -16.90
N GLU A 219 -12.68 12.73 -17.09
CA GLU A 219 -12.85 12.07 -18.38
C GLU A 219 -14.31 11.69 -18.68
N GLY A 220 -15.24 11.98 -17.77
CA GLY A 220 -16.65 11.66 -17.97
C GLY A 220 -16.97 10.16 -18.03
N LEU A 221 -16.12 9.30 -17.46
CA LEU A 221 -16.29 7.84 -17.48
C LEU A 221 -17.59 7.40 -16.78
N TRP A 222 -18.06 8.19 -15.82
CA TRP A 222 -19.36 7.96 -15.17
C TRP A 222 -20.54 8.08 -16.13
N GLY A 223 -20.40 8.80 -17.24
CA GLY A 223 -21.40 8.91 -18.29
C GLY A 223 -21.68 7.59 -19.00
N LEU A 224 -20.72 6.65 -19.00
CA LEU A 224 -20.84 5.32 -19.61
C LEU A 224 -21.88 4.43 -18.92
N PHE A 225 -22.27 4.76 -17.67
CA PHE A 225 -23.32 4.05 -16.94
C PHE A 225 -24.74 4.48 -17.32
N SER A 226 -24.88 5.53 -18.14
CA SER A 226 -26.18 6.00 -18.60
C SER A 226 -26.80 5.02 -19.61
N SER A 227 -28.11 4.81 -19.53
CA SER A 227 -28.85 3.97 -20.50
C SER A 227 -28.64 4.46 -21.94
N SER A 228 -28.49 5.77 -22.15
CA SER A 228 -28.21 6.39 -23.45
C SER A 228 -26.85 6.02 -24.03
N ALA A 229 -25.85 5.74 -23.20
CA ALA A 229 -24.52 5.31 -23.65
C ALA A 229 -24.46 3.80 -23.90
N ILE A 230 -25.32 3.00 -23.26
CA ILE A 230 -25.31 1.53 -23.36
C ILE A 230 -26.03 1.04 -24.62
N GLN A 231 -27.11 1.71 -25.04
CA GLN A 231 -27.87 1.34 -26.25
C GLN A 231 -27.04 1.27 -27.54
N PRO A 232 -26.17 2.25 -27.88
CA PRO A 232 -25.34 2.16 -29.08
C PRO A 232 -24.32 1.01 -29.01
N ILE A 233 -23.81 0.68 -27.82
CA ILE A 233 -22.88 -0.45 -27.63
C ILE A 233 -23.59 -1.78 -27.91
N ILE A 234 -24.83 -1.93 -27.45
CA ILE A 234 -25.64 -3.13 -27.73
C ILE A 234 -25.91 -3.25 -29.24
N GLN A 235 -26.17 -2.12 -29.92
CA GLN A 235 -26.41 -2.10 -31.36
C GLN A 235 -25.15 -2.51 -32.14
N GLU A 236 -24.00 -1.93 -31.81
CA GLU A 236 -22.71 -2.22 -32.46
C GLU A 236 -22.32 -3.69 -32.33
N ILE A 237 -22.42 -4.27 -31.12
CA ILE A 237 -22.14 -5.70 -30.87
C ILE A 237 -23.08 -6.60 -31.69
N SER A 238 -24.35 -6.21 -31.84
CA SER A 238 -25.34 -6.98 -32.60
C SER A 238 -25.11 -6.94 -34.12
N GLU A 239 -24.46 -5.89 -34.62
CA GLU A 239 -24.17 -5.70 -36.04
C GLU A 239 -22.86 -6.40 -36.46
N GLU A 240 -21.85 -6.42 -35.59
CA GLU A 240 -20.54 -6.99 -35.92
C GLU A 240 -20.48 -8.53 -35.83
N VAL A 241 -21.32 -9.15 -35.01
CA VAL A 241 -21.26 -10.60 -34.78
C VAL A 241 -22.57 -11.27 -35.23
N PRO A 242 -22.59 -11.92 -36.42
CA PRO A 242 -23.81 -12.53 -36.95
C PRO A 242 -24.37 -13.67 -36.10
N GLU A 243 -23.57 -14.30 -35.24
CA GLU A 243 -24.00 -15.30 -34.24
C GLU A 243 -24.77 -14.67 -33.06
N PHE A 244 -24.65 -13.36 -32.84
CA PHE A 244 -25.37 -12.61 -31.81
C PHE A 244 -26.64 -11.92 -32.33
N LYS A 245 -27.16 -12.29 -33.51
CA LYS A 245 -28.47 -11.81 -34.00
C LYS A 245 -29.62 -12.17 -33.06
N ASP A 246 -29.50 -13.28 -32.33
CA ASP A 246 -30.42 -13.69 -31.27
C ASP A 246 -30.20 -12.93 -29.95
N LEU A 247 -29.07 -12.23 -29.81
CA LEU A 247 -28.77 -11.40 -28.65
C LEU A 247 -29.69 -10.18 -28.60
N THR A 248 -30.09 -9.59 -29.73
CA THR A 248 -31.07 -8.49 -29.76
C THR A 248 -32.45 -8.95 -29.28
N LEU A 249 -32.84 -10.20 -29.58
CA LEU A 249 -34.03 -10.87 -29.04
C LEU A 249 -33.91 -11.13 -27.53
N TYR A 250 -32.74 -11.57 -27.07
CA TYR A 250 -32.41 -11.72 -25.65
C TYR A 250 -32.42 -10.38 -24.89
N CYS A 251 -31.88 -9.31 -25.50
CA CYS A 251 -31.80 -7.97 -24.93
C CYS A 251 -33.16 -7.25 -24.87
N ASN A 252 -34.06 -7.51 -25.84
CA ASN A 252 -35.40 -6.91 -25.89
C ASN A 252 -36.44 -7.65 -25.04
N GLY A 253 -36.07 -8.76 -24.38
CA GLY A 253 -36.77 -9.25 -23.20
C GLY A 253 -38.17 -9.84 -23.43
N SER A 254 -38.36 -10.71 -24.43
CA SER A 254 -39.50 -11.63 -24.44
C SER A 254 -39.04 -13.08 -24.60
N LEU A 255 -38.43 -13.64 -23.55
CA LEU A 255 -38.23 -15.09 -23.45
C LEU A 255 -39.52 -15.70 -22.90
N GLN A 256 -40.31 -16.32 -23.79
CA GLN A 256 -41.42 -17.18 -23.37
C GLN A 256 -40.85 -18.41 -22.68
N MET A 257 -41.10 -18.55 -21.38
CA MET A 257 -40.80 -19.80 -20.66
C MET A 257 -41.72 -20.91 -21.20
N PRO A 258 -41.27 -22.19 -21.22
CA PRO A 258 -42.08 -23.33 -21.66
C PRO A 258 -43.35 -23.56 -20.84
N ASP A 259 -43.51 -22.87 -19.71
CA ASP A 259 -44.65 -22.91 -18.80
C ASP A 259 -45.68 -21.78 -19.07
N GLY A 260 -45.56 -21.06 -20.19
CA GLY A 260 -46.51 -20.02 -20.61
C GLY A 260 -46.52 -18.75 -19.74
N ARG A 261 -45.58 -18.62 -18.81
CA ARG A 261 -45.39 -17.43 -17.97
C ARG A 261 -44.35 -16.51 -18.61
N ASP A 262 -44.75 -15.30 -18.95
CA ASP A 262 -43.85 -14.27 -19.45
C ASP A 262 -43.04 -13.69 -18.28
N PHE A 263 -41.75 -14.06 -18.20
CA PHE A 263 -40.82 -13.40 -17.28
C PHE A 263 -40.13 -12.26 -18.01
N VAL A 264 -40.73 -11.06 -17.94
CA VAL A 264 -40.17 -9.86 -18.57
C VAL A 264 -39.04 -9.32 -17.70
N LEU A 265 -37.82 -9.81 -17.91
CA LEU A 265 -36.64 -9.09 -17.41
C LEU A 265 -36.43 -7.88 -18.33
N LYS A 266 -36.66 -6.68 -17.81
CA LYS A 266 -36.46 -5.44 -18.56
C LYS A 266 -34.95 -5.25 -18.80
N ASN A 267 -34.51 -5.37 -20.06
CA ASN A 267 -33.12 -5.19 -20.53
C ASN A 267 -32.03 -6.00 -19.80
N PRO A 268 -32.00 -7.36 -19.89
CA PRO A 268 -30.94 -8.18 -19.31
C PRO A 268 -29.53 -7.78 -19.78
N CYS A 269 -29.40 -7.33 -21.03
CA CYS A 269 -28.12 -6.90 -21.59
C CYS A 269 -27.60 -5.60 -20.97
N GLU A 270 -28.50 -4.66 -20.65
CA GLU A 270 -28.11 -3.42 -19.99
C GLU A 270 -27.57 -3.69 -18.58
N VAL A 271 -28.17 -4.65 -17.86
CA VAL A 271 -27.70 -5.08 -16.54
C VAL A 271 -26.33 -5.76 -16.64
N ASN A 272 -26.12 -6.66 -17.61
CA ASN A 272 -24.83 -7.33 -17.80
C ASN A 272 -23.72 -6.35 -18.20
N ILE A 273 -23.98 -5.39 -19.09
CA ILE A 273 -22.99 -4.39 -19.49
C ILE A 273 -22.64 -3.49 -18.29
N ARG A 274 -23.63 -3.05 -17.51
CA ARG A 274 -23.38 -2.31 -16.26
C ARG A 274 -22.53 -3.13 -15.29
N LEU A 275 -22.80 -4.42 -15.15
CA LEU A 275 -22.01 -5.31 -14.29
C LEU A 275 -20.56 -5.40 -14.75
N ILE A 276 -20.31 -5.55 -16.07
CA ILE A 276 -18.97 -5.57 -16.66
C ILE A 276 -18.24 -4.25 -16.40
N LEU A 277 -18.95 -3.11 -16.47
CA LEU A 277 -18.38 -1.79 -16.17
C LEU A 277 -18.09 -1.59 -14.66
N VAL A 278 -18.91 -2.16 -13.77
CA VAL A 278 -18.74 -2.07 -12.30
C VAL A 278 -17.66 -3.04 -11.78
N TYR A 279 -17.55 -4.22 -12.36
CA TYR A 279 -16.68 -5.31 -11.88
C TYR A 279 -15.22 -4.88 -11.61
N PRO A 280 -14.57 -4.08 -12.47
CA PRO A 280 -13.23 -3.60 -12.21
C PRO A 280 -13.12 -2.65 -11.03
N PHE A 281 -14.12 -1.78 -10.80
CA PHE A 281 -14.14 -0.95 -9.59
C PHE A 281 -14.17 -1.83 -8.35
N LEU A 282 -14.93 -2.92 -8.37
CA LEU A 282 -14.96 -3.89 -7.28
C LEU A 282 -13.59 -4.54 -7.07
N ILE A 283 -12.92 -4.99 -8.14
CA ILE A 283 -11.55 -5.53 -8.05
C ILE A 283 -10.60 -4.52 -7.42
N ILE A 284 -10.63 -3.26 -7.86
CA ILE A 284 -9.74 -2.22 -7.36
C ILE A 284 -10.00 -1.96 -5.88
N CYS A 285 -11.27 -1.84 -5.48
CA CYS A 285 -11.65 -1.72 -4.08
C CYS A 285 -11.16 -2.90 -3.25
N ILE A 286 -11.24 -4.14 -3.77
CA ILE A 286 -10.72 -5.33 -3.10
C ILE A 286 -9.19 -5.27 -2.97
N ILE A 287 -8.46 -4.89 -4.02
CA ILE A 287 -7.00 -4.76 -3.99
C ILE A 287 -6.57 -3.69 -2.98
N ILE A 288 -7.24 -2.54 -2.99
CA ILE A 288 -6.96 -1.43 -2.06
C ILE A 288 -7.24 -1.87 -0.62
N LEU A 289 -8.39 -2.50 -0.37
CA LEU A 289 -8.74 -3.01 0.95
C LEU A 289 -7.73 -4.05 1.43
N ALA A 290 -7.33 -4.99 0.54
CA ALA A 290 -6.33 -6.00 0.86
C ALA A 290 -4.98 -5.36 1.20
N ALA A 291 -4.53 -4.35 0.45
CA ALA A 291 -3.30 -3.62 0.74
C ALA A 291 -3.36 -2.90 2.10
N ILE A 292 -4.50 -2.27 2.45
CA ILE A 292 -4.71 -1.62 3.76
C ILE A 292 -4.68 -2.66 4.88
N VAL A 293 -5.36 -3.80 4.73
CA VAL A 293 -5.41 -4.87 5.73
C VAL A 293 -4.03 -5.51 5.92
N LEU A 294 -3.33 -5.83 4.83
CA LEU A 294 -1.97 -6.37 4.88
C LEU A 294 -0.99 -5.37 5.52
N GLY A 295 -1.12 -4.08 5.19
CA GLY A 295 -0.36 -3.01 5.83
C GLY A 295 -0.62 -2.91 7.33
N TYR A 296 -1.89 -3.06 7.75
CA TYR A 296 -2.26 -3.07 9.16
C TYR A 296 -1.67 -4.27 9.92
N ILE A 297 -1.77 -5.47 9.34
CA ILE A 297 -1.20 -6.68 9.95
C ILE A 297 0.32 -6.57 10.04
N GLY A 298 0.98 -6.15 8.96
CA GLY A 298 2.43 -5.96 8.91
C GLY A 298 2.94 -4.94 9.93
N ASP A 299 2.26 -3.80 10.08
CA ASP A 299 2.58 -2.78 11.09
C ASP A 299 2.39 -3.33 12.51
N ARG A 300 1.27 -4.02 12.78
CA ARG A 300 0.98 -4.64 14.09
C ARG A 300 2.03 -5.67 14.47
N ASP A 301 2.43 -6.54 13.54
CA ASP A 301 3.44 -7.57 13.80
C ASP A 301 4.83 -6.95 13.99
N SER A 302 5.17 -5.91 13.22
CA SER A 302 6.41 -5.15 13.40
C SER A 302 6.47 -4.50 14.79
N ARG A 303 5.37 -3.90 15.26
CA ARG A 303 5.28 -3.31 16.62
C ARG A 303 5.42 -4.33 17.73
N ARG A 304 4.81 -5.51 17.57
CA ARG A 304 4.96 -6.63 18.51
C ARG A 304 6.40 -7.12 18.55
N ALA A 305 7.03 -7.29 17.39
CA ALA A 305 8.43 -7.69 17.29
C ALA A 305 9.35 -6.68 17.99
N PHE A 306 9.13 -5.38 17.77
CA PHE A 306 9.84 -4.30 18.45
C PHE A 306 9.68 -4.35 19.97
N THR A 307 8.44 -4.49 20.44
CA THR A 307 8.14 -4.58 21.89
C THR A 307 8.83 -5.79 22.52
N ASN A 308 8.75 -6.96 21.87
CA ASN A 308 9.41 -8.17 22.33
C ASN A 308 10.94 -8.02 22.36
N LYS A 309 11.52 -7.35 21.35
CA LYS A 309 12.95 -7.06 21.28
C LYS A 309 13.40 -6.17 22.45
N LYS A 310 12.62 -5.14 22.82
CA LYS A 310 12.89 -4.32 24.01
C LYS A 310 12.80 -5.12 25.31
N ILE A 311 11.74 -5.91 25.48
CA ILE A 311 11.56 -6.76 26.68
C ILE A 311 12.73 -7.73 26.82
N MET A 312 13.14 -8.41 25.75
CA MET A 312 14.26 -9.35 25.77
C MET A 312 15.60 -8.66 26.09
N ARG A 313 15.83 -7.44 25.57
CA ARG A 313 17.03 -6.65 25.92
C ARG A 313 17.06 -6.31 27.41
N ALA A 314 15.97 -5.77 27.95
CA ALA A 314 15.88 -5.44 29.38
C ALA A 314 16.09 -6.67 30.28
N GLN A 315 15.55 -7.84 29.89
CA GLN A 315 15.78 -9.09 30.61
C GLN A 315 17.24 -9.54 30.56
N LYS A 316 17.88 -9.44 29.38
CA LYS A 316 19.28 -9.83 29.21
C LYS A 316 20.20 -8.95 30.05
N ASP A 317 19.99 -7.64 30.05
CA ASP A 317 20.82 -6.70 30.83
C ASP A 317 20.70 -6.98 32.33
N LYS A 318 19.48 -7.30 32.80
CA LYS A 318 19.25 -7.70 34.20
C LYS A 318 19.88 -9.03 34.56
N LEU A 319 19.84 -10.02 33.67
CA LEU A 319 20.55 -11.30 33.87
C LEU A 319 22.06 -11.08 33.99
N ILE A 320 22.63 -10.17 33.20
CA ILE A 320 24.05 -9.81 33.28
C ILE A 320 24.36 -9.13 34.61
N ILE A 321 23.54 -8.18 35.07
CA ILE A 321 23.73 -7.50 36.36
C ILE A 321 23.60 -8.49 37.53
N ALA A 322 22.58 -9.36 37.51
CA ALA A 322 22.38 -10.39 38.53
C ALA A 322 23.53 -11.40 38.56
N ALA A 323 24.07 -11.78 37.41
CA ALA A 323 25.24 -12.65 37.33
C ALA A 323 26.48 -11.98 37.97
N LYS A 324 26.75 -10.70 37.65
CA LYS A 324 27.85 -9.94 38.26
C LYS A 324 27.72 -9.80 39.77
N LEU A 325 26.53 -9.45 40.26
CA LEU A 325 26.24 -9.39 41.71
C LEU A 325 26.47 -10.75 42.39
N ARG A 326 26.14 -11.85 41.71
CA ARG A 326 26.35 -13.20 42.25
C ARG A 326 27.84 -13.55 42.32
N GLU A 327 28.62 -13.17 41.32
CA GLU A 327 30.09 -13.33 41.32
C GLU A 327 30.72 -12.50 42.46
N GLU A 328 30.33 -11.24 42.63
CA GLU A 328 30.81 -10.39 43.74
C GLU A 328 30.45 -10.98 45.11
N PHE A 329 29.24 -11.52 45.26
CA PHE A 329 28.82 -12.16 46.51
C PHE A 329 29.58 -13.47 46.80
N HIS A 330 29.96 -14.22 45.75
CA HIS A 330 30.79 -15.41 45.89
C HIS A 330 32.22 -15.04 46.30
N LEU A 331 32.83 -14.05 45.66
CA LEU A 331 34.16 -13.54 46.03
C LEU A 331 34.19 -13.03 47.47
N HIS A 332 33.18 -12.25 47.88
CA HIS A 332 33.11 -11.74 49.24
C HIS A 332 32.96 -12.86 50.28
N LYS A 333 32.24 -13.94 49.96
CA LYS A 333 32.18 -15.13 50.83
C LYS A 333 33.53 -15.85 50.94
N GLU A 334 34.27 -15.95 49.84
CA GLU A 334 35.61 -16.55 49.85
C GLU A 334 36.58 -15.74 50.69
N ASP A 335 36.56 -14.41 50.59
CA ASP A 335 37.38 -13.51 51.41
C ASP A 335 37.05 -13.64 52.89
N VAL A 336 35.76 -13.67 53.27
CA VAL A 336 35.35 -13.86 54.67
C VAL A 336 35.79 -15.21 55.22
N VAL A 337 35.74 -16.26 54.39
CA VAL A 337 36.21 -17.60 54.77
C VAL A 337 37.74 -17.61 54.94
N LEU A 338 38.49 -16.97 54.04
CA LEU A 338 39.94 -16.83 54.13
C LEU A 338 40.37 -16.04 55.38
N ASP A 339 39.69 -14.93 55.68
CA ASP A 339 39.93 -14.16 56.90
C ASP A 339 39.67 -15.01 58.15
N LEU A 340 38.56 -15.76 58.19
CA LEU A 340 38.28 -16.70 59.28
C LEU A 340 39.39 -17.75 59.47
N PHE A 341 40.00 -18.23 58.38
CA PHE A 341 41.13 -19.16 58.45
C PHE A 341 42.45 -18.52 58.86
N GLN A 342 42.67 -17.22 58.67
CA GLN A 342 43.88 -16.52 59.15
C GLN A 342 43.86 -16.25 60.65
N TYR A 343 42.68 -16.20 61.27
CA TYR A 343 42.52 -16.00 62.72
C TYR A 343 42.56 -17.30 63.55
N PHE A 344 42.56 -18.46 62.89
CA PHE A 344 42.79 -19.78 63.50
C PHE A 344 44.24 -20.21 63.33
#